data_AF-A0A8T3LQ29-F1
#
_entry.id   AF-A0A8T3LQ29-F1
#
_cell.length_a   1.000
_cell.length_b   1.000
_cell.length_c   1.000
_cell.angle_alpha   90.00
_cell.angle_beta   90.00
_cell.angle_gamma   90.00
#
_symmetry.space_group_name_H-M   'P 1'
#
loop_
_entity.id
_entity.type
_entity.pdbx_description
1 polymer ?
#
loop_
_entity_poly.entity_id
_entity_poly.type
_entity_poly.pdbx_seq_one_letter_code
_entity_poly.pdbx_strand_id
1 'polypeptide(L)'
;MTIKWVKVDPLVMNGEPFCYGTRLSVRNILEMRRNGLTPDEMLGDNPELRQVGIAEAFRFAAEDRQRYEDFFGPDGSLEGPGFTNAQIERLPEDLRSHPVIAGSRPGPTSTT
;
A
#
# COMPACT_ATOMS: atom_id res chain seq x y z
N MET A 1 -15.12 -15.47 6.48
CA MET A 1 -13.81 -15.37 7.17
C MET A 1 -12.96 -14.36 6.43
N THR A 2 -12.71 -13.20 7.01
CA THR A 2 -11.89 -12.14 6.38
C THR A 2 -10.42 -12.46 6.65
N ILE A 3 -9.67 -12.83 5.61
CA ILE A 3 -8.22 -13.01 5.71
C ILE A 3 -7.62 -11.63 5.99
N LYS A 4 -6.92 -11.46 7.11
CA LYS A 4 -6.11 -10.27 7.35
C LYS A 4 -4.84 -10.36 6.52
N TRP A 5 -4.72 -9.47 5.54
CA TRP A 5 -3.57 -9.44 4.63
C TRP A 5 -2.37 -8.70 5.21
N VAL A 6 -2.57 -7.86 6.22
CA VAL A 6 -1.51 -7.29 7.05
C VAL A 6 -1.57 -7.93 8.43
N LYS A 7 -0.42 -8.38 8.92
CA LYS A 7 -0.27 -8.98 10.25
C LYS A 7 0.75 -8.21 11.06
N VAL A 8 0.53 -8.19 12.37
CA VAL A 8 1.48 -7.64 13.35
C VAL A 8 1.79 -8.77 14.31
N ASP A 9 3.05 -9.15 14.37
CA ASP A 9 3.53 -10.20 15.28
C ASP A 9 4.81 -9.70 15.94
N PRO A 10 4.88 -9.58 17.28
CA PRO A 10 6.05 -9.06 17.97
C PRO A 10 7.32 -9.91 17.76
N LEU A 11 7.17 -11.17 17.36
CA LEU A 11 8.29 -12.08 17.07
C LEU A 11 8.73 -12.02 15.60
N VAL A 12 8.00 -11.33 14.74
CA VAL A 12 8.29 -11.19 13.31
C VAL A 12 8.60 -9.73 13.00
N MET A 13 9.72 -9.48 12.30
CA MET A 13 10.15 -8.12 11.90
C MET A 13 10.13 -7.10 13.07
N ASN A 14 10.50 -7.51 14.29
CA ASN A 14 10.49 -6.67 15.50
C ASN A 14 9.10 -6.06 15.82
N GLY A 15 8.00 -6.75 15.46
CA GLY A 15 6.65 -6.22 15.66
C GLY A 15 6.20 -5.22 14.59
N GLU A 16 6.94 -5.11 13.48
CA GLU A 16 6.47 -4.32 12.35
C GLU A 16 5.31 -5.01 11.61
N PRO A 17 4.27 -4.25 11.21
CA PRO A 17 3.20 -4.77 10.37
C PRO A 17 3.77 -5.24 9.04
N PHE A 18 3.42 -6.45 8.61
CA PHE A 18 3.92 -7.05 7.38
C PHE A 18 2.83 -7.69 6.53
N CYS A 19 3.05 -7.73 5.22
CA CYS A 19 2.14 -8.33 4.26
C CYS A 19 2.18 -9.86 4.35
N TYR A 20 1.02 -10.48 4.48
CA TYR A 20 0.87 -11.92 4.66
C TYR A 20 1.51 -12.69 3.51
N GLY A 21 2.27 -13.72 3.87
CA GLY A 21 2.98 -14.57 2.90
C GLY A 21 4.26 -13.93 2.36
N THR A 22 4.66 -12.76 2.88
CA THR A 22 5.87 -12.05 2.46
C THR A 22 6.75 -11.64 3.63
N ARG A 23 8.00 -11.25 3.35
CA ARG A 23 8.87 -10.53 4.30
C ARG A 23 8.90 -9.01 4.05
N LEU A 24 7.80 -8.44 3.55
CA LEU A 24 7.67 -7.01 3.28
C LEU A 24 6.83 -6.35 4.37
N SER A 25 7.43 -5.40 5.09
CA SER A 25 6.70 -4.58 6.05
C SER A 25 5.80 -3.58 5.31
N VAL A 26 4.79 -3.05 6.01
CA VAL A 26 3.97 -1.94 5.51
C VAL A 26 4.86 -0.75 5.16
N ARG A 27 5.89 -0.46 5.96
CA ARG A 27 6.88 0.58 5.67
C ARG A 27 7.59 0.35 4.33
N ASN A 28 8.07 -0.87 4.05
CA ASN A 28 8.72 -1.18 2.77
C ASN A 28 7.77 -0.92 1.58
N ILE A 29 6.49 -1.29 1.70
CA ILE A 29 5.48 -1.05 0.66
C ILE A 29 5.26 0.45 0.44
N LEU A 30 5.19 1.24 1.51
CA LEU A 30 5.07 2.70 1.42
C LEU A 30 6.33 3.36 0.83
N GLU A 31 7.52 2.85 1.15
CA GLU A 31 8.78 3.34 0.57
C GLU A 31 8.85 3.07 -0.93
N MET A 32 8.49 1.85 -1.36
CA MET A 32 8.37 1.52 -2.79
C MET A 32 7.41 2.49 -3.49
N ARG A 33 6.25 2.76 -2.87
CA ARG A 33 5.25 3.69 -3.41
C ARG A 33 5.83 5.10 -3.53
N ARG A 34 6.48 5.58 -2.47
CA ARG A 34 7.12 6.90 -2.43
C ARG A 34 8.21 7.06 -3.49
N ASN A 35 8.94 5.99 -3.78
CA ASN A 35 9.95 5.95 -4.84
C ASN A 35 9.35 5.93 -6.26
N GLY A 36 8.02 5.93 -6.38
CA GLY A 36 7.32 5.97 -7.66
C GLY A 36 6.93 4.61 -8.22
N LEU A 37 7.12 3.51 -7.47
CA LEU A 37 6.72 2.18 -7.94
C LEU A 37 5.19 2.06 -7.87
N THR A 38 4.61 1.62 -8.97
CA THR A 38 3.19 1.29 -9.06
C THR A 38 2.89 -0.06 -8.39
N PRO A 39 1.63 -0.33 -8.00
CA PRO A 39 1.26 -1.64 -7.46
C PRO A 39 1.56 -2.81 -8.42
N ASP A 40 1.56 -2.57 -9.73
CA ASP A 40 1.88 -3.60 -10.72
C ASP A 40 3.38 -3.94 -10.71
N GLU A 41 4.24 -2.92 -10.68
CA GLU A 41 5.69 -3.09 -10.55
C GLU A 41 6.05 -3.77 -9.22
N MET A 42 5.43 -3.36 -8.11
CA MET A 42 5.64 -4.02 -6.81
C MET A 42 5.33 -5.52 -6.85
N LEU A 43 4.29 -5.94 -7.57
CA LEU A 43 3.93 -7.35 -7.75
C LEU A 43 4.86 -8.07 -8.70
N GLY A 44 5.37 -7.38 -9.72
CA GLY A 44 6.39 -7.90 -10.63
C GLY A 44 7.70 -8.22 -9.92
N ASP A 45 8.17 -7.31 -9.06
CA ASP A 45 9.39 -7.48 -8.25
C ASP A 45 9.20 -8.49 -7.10
N ASN A 46 7.97 -8.63 -6.58
CA ASN A 46 7.68 -9.47 -5.42
C ASN A 46 6.56 -10.48 -5.75
N PRO A 47 6.87 -11.65 -6.34
CA PRO A 47 5.87 -12.61 -6.79
C PRO A 47 5.05 -13.25 -5.65
N GLU A 48 5.57 -13.21 -4.42
CA GLU A 48 4.87 -13.62 -3.19
C GLU A 48 3.81 -12.61 -2.71
N LEU A 49 3.90 -11.36 -3.17
CA LEU A 49 3.01 -10.27 -2.80
C LEU A 49 1.66 -10.41 -3.53
N ARG A 50 0.61 -9.89 -2.89
CA ARG A 50 -0.75 -9.88 -3.43
C ARG A 50 -1.27 -8.45 -3.49
N GLN A 51 -2.09 -8.15 -4.51
CA GLN A 51 -2.74 -6.84 -4.67
C GLN A 51 -3.49 -6.43 -3.39
N VAL A 52 -4.23 -7.36 -2.81
CA VAL A 52 -4.95 -7.17 -1.54
C VAL A 52 -4.03 -6.90 -0.35
N GLY A 53 -2.79 -7.43 -0.36
CA GLY A 53 -1.78 -7.12 0.66
C GLY A 53 -1.28 -5.69 0.57
N ILE A 54 -1.00 -5.20 -0.65
CA ILE A 54 -0.59 -3.81 -0.88
C ILE A 54 -1.72 -2.86 -0.47
N ALA A 55 -2.96 -3.14 -0.89
CA ALA A 55 -4.11 -2.32 -0.54
C ALA A 55 -4.36 -2.28 0.97
N GLU A 56 -4.29 -3.43 1.65
CA GLU A 56 -4.42 -3.49 3.11
C GLU A 56 -3.26 -2.76 3.81
N ALA A 57 -2.04 -2.79 3.27
CA ALA A 57 -0.91 -2.03 3.80
C ALA A 57 -1.17 -0.52 3.75
N PHE A 58 -1.70 -0.01 2.64
CA PHE A 58 -2.08 1.40 2.51
C PHE A 58 -3.18 1.79 3.49
N ARG A 59 -4.20 0.95 3.64
CA ARG A 59 -5.26 1.15 4.64
C ARG A 59 -4.68 1.16 6.06
N PHE A 60 -3.85 0.18 6.42
CA PHE A 60 -3.22 0.09 7.73
C PHE A 60 -2.42 1.36 8.04
N ALA A 61 -1.68 1.88 7.06
CA ALA A 61 -0.94 3.12 7.21
C ALA A 61 -1.83 4.34 7.47
N ALA A 62 -3.02 4.39 6.84
CA ALA A 62 -4.00 5.45 7.06
C ALA A 62 -4.68 5.35 8.43
N GLU A 63 -4.95 4.14 8.91
CA GLU A 63 -5.50 3.90 10.26
C GLU A 63 -4.48 4.28 11.35
N ASP A 64 -3.18 4.08 11.09
CA ASP A 64 -2.08 4.35 12.02
C ASP A 64 -1.20 5.53 11.54
N ARG A 65 -1.84 6.65 11.19
CA ARG A 65 -1.19 7.79 10.53
C ARG A 65 0.00 8.36 11.30
N GLN A 66 -0.03 8.35 12.63
CA GLN A 66 1.07 8.85 13.47
C GLN A 66 2.36 8.03 13.26
N ARG A 67 2.25 6.73 12.98
CA ARG A 67 3.41 5.86 12.76
C ARG A 67 4.05 6.05 11.38
N TYR A 68 3.27 6.52 10.41
CA TYR A 68 3.66 6.61 8.99
C TYR A 68 3.57 8.03 8.44
N GLU A 69 3.61 9.05 9.32
CA GLU A 69 3.42 10.46 8.93
C GLU A 69 4.37 10.90 7.80
N ASP A 70 5.60 10.37 7.79
CA ASP A 70 6.63 10.63 6.78
C ASP A 70 6.23 10.24 5.34
N PHE A 71 5.21 9.38 5.18
CA PHE A 71 4.73 8.90 3.89
C PHE A 71 3.48 9.62 3.40
N PHE A 72 2.92 10.52 4.20
CA PHE A 72 1.76 11.32 3.84
C PHE A 72 2.19 12.70 3.36
N GLY A 73 1.66 13.12 2.22
CA GLY A 73 1.78 14.48 1.75
C GLY A 73 0.95 15.46 2.59
N PRO A 74 1.10 16.78 2.35
CA PRO A 74 0.36 17.82 3.06
C PRO A 74 -1.17 17.68 2.92
N ASP A 75 -1.64 17.10 1.81
CA ASP A 75 -3.06 16.83 1.55
C ASP A 75 -3.60 15.59 2.30
N GLY A 76 -2.75 14.90 3.07
CA GLY A 76 -3.12 13.67 3.79
C GLY A 76 -3.29 12.44 2.91
N SER A 77 -2.86 12.51 1.65
CA SER A 77 -2.73 11.37 0.74
C SER A 77 -1.34 10.72 0.88
N LEU A 78 -1.25 9.42 0.63
CA LEU A 78 0.05 8.75 0.55
C LEU A 78 0.83 9.26 -0.68
N GLU A 79 2.12 9.52 -0.47
CA GLU A 79 3.03 9.92 -1.54
C GLU A 79 3.18 8.80 -2.59
N GLY A 80 3.30 9.19 -3.86
CA GLY A 80 3.50 8.28 -4.98
C GLY A 80 2.23 7.67 -5.58
N PRO A 81 2.40 6.85 -6.64
CA PRO A 81 1.28 6.28 -7.40
C PRO A 81 0.52 5.26 -6.56
N GLY A 82 -0.81 5.22 -6.72
CA GLY A 82 -1.65 4.21 -6.09
C GLY A 82 -2.26 3.29 -7.12
N PHE A 83 -3.36 2.63 -6.75
CA PHE A 83 -4.05 1.72 -7.66
C PHE A 83 -4.81 2.46 -8.75
N THR A 84 -4.82 1.87 -9.95
CA THR A 84 -5.70 2.30 -11.04
C THR A 84 -7.14 1.86 -10.77
N ASN A 85 -8.13 2.55 -11.38
CA ASN A 85 -9.55 2.20 -11.21
C ASN A 85 -9.84 0.72 -11.51
N ALA A 86 -9.24 0.18 -12.57
CA ALA A 86 -9.40 -1.23 -12.96
C ALA A 86 -8.80 -2.22 -11.93
N GLN A 87 -7.79 -1.82 -11.16
CA GLN A 87 -7.27 -2.64 -10.06
C GLN A 87 -8.15 -2.50 -8.82
N ILE A 88 -8.63 -1.29 -8.52
CA ILE A 88 -9.56 -1.03 -7.41
C ILE A 88 -10.82 -1.90 -7.56
N GLU A 89 -11.40 -2.00 -8.75
CA GLU A 89 -12.55 -2.86 -9.04
C GLU A 89 -12.33 -4.34 -8.74
N ARG A 90 -11.08 -4.81 -8.64
CA ARG A 90 -10.76 -6.20 -8.30
C ARG A 90 -10.55 -6.43 -6.80
N LEU A 91 -10.40 -5.36 -6.02
CA LEU A 91 -10.22 -5.46 -4.57
C LEU A 91 -11.53 -5.84 -3.85
N PRO A 92 -11.49 -6.33 -2.61
CA PRO A 92 -12.68 -6.46 -1.76
C PRO A 92 -13.38 -5.10 -1.51
N GLU A 93 -14.70 -5.11 -1.32
CA GLU A 93 -15.53 -3.90 -1.16
C GLU A 93 -15.03 -2.96 -0.05
N ASP A 94 -14.58 -3.53 1.07
CA ASP A 94 -14.01 -2.80 2.21
C ASP A 94 -12.79 -1.96 1.83
N LEU A 95 -11.99 -2.43 0.86
CA LEU A 95 -10.78 -1.74 0.40
C LEU A 95 -11.08 -0.76 -0.74
N ARG A 96 -12.06 -1.06 -1.61
CA ARG A 96 -12.39 -0.19 -2.76
C ARG A 96 -12.78 1.23 -2.36
N SER A 97 -13.49 1.35 -1.23
CA SER A 97 -14.09 2.61 -0.78
C SER A 97 -13.09 3.52 -0.05
N HIS A 98 -11.86 3.04 0.23
CA HIS A 98 -10.94 3.77 1.09
C HIS A 98 -10.08 4.76 0.28
N PRO A 99 -10.05 6.05 0.64
CA PRO A 99 -9.45 7.11 -0.19
C PRO A 99 -7.95 6.93 -0.44
N VAL A 100 -7.23 6.30 0.50
CA VAL A 100 -5.78 6.06 0.45
C VAL A 100 -5.34 5.05 -0.63
N ILE A 101 -6.27 4.24 -1.12
CA ILE A 101 -6.00 3.20 -2.13
C ILE A 101 -5.81 3.83 -3.51
N ALA A 102 -6.52 4.92 -3.78
CA ALA A 102 -6.27 5.73 -4.95
C ALA A 102 -4.87 6.38 -4.84
N GLY A 103 -4.19 6.50 -5.98
CA GLY A 103 -2.99 7.33 -6.05
C GLY A 103 -3.33 8.77 -5.78
N SER A 104 -2.43 9.51 -5.14
CA SER A 104 -2.46 10.96 -5.34
C SER A 104 -2.26 11.16 -6.83
N ARG A 105 -3.19 11.87 -7.47
CA ARG A 105 -3.29 12.02 -8.93
C ARG A 105 -1.89 12.19 -9.51
N PRO A 106 -1.45 11.38 -10.49
CA PRO A 106 -0.17 11.62 -11.12
C PRO A 106 -0.19 13.06 -11.65
N GLY A 107 0.75 13.88 -11.20
CA GLY A 107 1.10 15.10 -11.91
C GLY A 107 1.28 14.75 -13.39
N PRO A 108 0.88 15.66 -14.31
CA PRO A 108 0.76 15.33 -15.73
C PRO A 108 2.02 14.59 -16.19
N THR A 109 1.80 13.38 -16.69
CA THR A 109 2.80 12.52 -17.32
C THR A 109 3.69 13.39 -18.20
N SER A 110 4.96 13.53 -17.83
CA SER A 110 5.93 14.16 -18.71
C SER A 110 6.12 13.26 -19.92
N THR A 111 5.49 13.68 -21.01
CA THR A 111 5.84 13.33 -22.39
C THR A 111 7.35 13.46 -22.58
N THR A 112 8.01 12.40 -23.05
CA THR A 112 9.18 12.48 -23.93
C THR A 112 9.21 11.24 -24.79
#